data_AF-A0AAD4LAX7-F1
#
_entry.id   AF-A0AAD4LAX7-F1
#
_cell.length_a   1.000
_cell.length_b   1.000
_cell.length_c   1.000
_cell.angle_alpha   90.00
_cell.angle_beta   90.00
_cell.angle_gamma   90.00
#
_symmetry.space_group_name_H-M   'P 1'
#
loop_
_entity.id
_entity.type
_entity.pdbx_description
1 polymer ?
#
loop_
_entity_poly.entity_id
_entity_poly.type
_entity_poly.pdbx_seq_one_letter_code
_entity_poly.pdbx_strand_id
1 'polypeptide(L)'
;DGFVARTFGPRDADHYFMFLFRSPLSRYLPNLVYLQGAWYISRGANLMQGTSPGVPFQHTPLLDYSSCGTQGTIVPQKRWNPAEDVDVRRHVEGAILQLPIYFVNSNGSIGLPLSDILRGCDRDLHNANSFATLGGESTTHIRINWPGSTYWKRQVPTRDETRERNPITLARFMRHIGTSVDKFFKVRSSESRLRHRRHLVIPSSRSARPTAMWQQTHDG
;
A
#
# COMPACT_ATOMS: atom_id res chain seq x y z
N ASP A 1 -4.35 -21.20 10.21
CA ASP A 1 -3.42 -20.11 10.60
C ASP A 1 -3.47 -19.03 9.52
N GLY A 2 -4.42 -18.10 9.63
CA GLY A 2 -4.75 -17.16 8.55
C GLY A 2 -3.87 -15.91 8.58
N PHE A 3 -2.85 -15.88 7.72
CA PHE A 3 -2.01 -14.71 7.50
C PHE A 3 -2.70 -13.77 6.52
N VAL A 4 -3.56 -12.89 7.03
CA VAL A 4 -3.92 -11.66 6.31
C VAL A 4 -2.67 -10.80 6.37
N ALA A 5 -1.98 -10.69 5.24
CA ALA A 5 -0.81 -9.85 5.02
C ALA A 5 0.57 -10.36 5.44
N ARG A 6 1.47 -10.53 4.46
CA ARG A 6 2.90 -10.19 4.67
C ARG A 6 3.14 -8.68 4.60
N THR A 7 2.09 -7.88 4.35
CA THR A 7 2.12 -6.42 4.36
C THR A 7 2.40 -5.88 5.76
N PHE A 8 1.84 -6.52 6.80
CA PHE A 8 2.19 -6.37 8.21
C PHE A 8 1.71 -7.62 8.98
N GLY A 9 2.34 -7.98 10.11
CA GLY A 9 2.05 -9.25 10.79
C GLY A 9 0.61 -9.35 11.36
N PRO A 10 0.13 -10.54 11.76
CA PRO A 10 -1.25 -10.73 12.22
C PRO A 10 -1.71 -9.76 13.32
N ARG A 11 -0.82 -9.38 14.25
CA ARG A 11 -1.12 -8.40 15.30
C ARG A 11 -1.31 -6.98 14.75
N ASP A 12 -0.47 -6.57 13.81
CA ASP A 12 -0.59 -5.25 13.18
C ASP A 12 -1.84 -5.17 12.30
N ALA A 13 -2.23 -6.31 11.71
CA ALA A 13 -3.45 -6.43 10.91
C ALA A 13 -4.70 -6.25 11.77
N ASP A 14 -4.77 -6.93 12.91
CA ASP A 14 -5.84 -6.76 13.88
C ASP A 14 -6.03 -5.30 14.29
N HIS A 15 -4.93 -4.64 14.68
CA HIS A 15 -4.97 -3.22 15.04
C HIS A 15 -5.42 -2.33 13.88
N TYR A 16 -4.87 -2.53 12.67
CA TYR A 16 -5.23 -1.72 11.51
C TYR A 16 -6.73 -1.85 11.18
N PHE A 17 -7.26 -3.08 11.14
CA PHE A 17 -8.67 -3.30 10.85
C PHE A 17 -9.58 -2.79 11.96
N MET A 18 -9.15 -2.87 13.22
CA MET A 18 -9.89 -2.27 14.33
C MET A 18 -10.09 -0.76 14.13
N PHE A 19 -9.03 -0.04 13.74
CA PHE A 19 -9.12 1.39 13.46
C PHE A 19 -9.88 1.69 12.17
N LEU A 20 -9.72 0.85 11.14
CA LEU A 20 -10.41 1.02 9.86
C LEU A 20 -11.93 0.89 10.01
N PHE A 21 -12.39 -0.11 10.78
CA PHE A 21 -13.82 -0.38 10.95
C PHE A 21 -14.43 0.22 12.22
N ARG A 22 -13.60 0.86 13.06
CA ARG A 22 -14.01 1.41 14.37
C ARG A 22 -14.71 0.36 15.25
N SER A 23 -14.26 -0.89 15.16
CA SER A 23 -14.85 -2.02 15.86
C SER A 23 -13.83 -3.15 16.03
N PRO A 24 -13.87 -3.93 17.12
CA PRO A 24 -13.00 -5.08 17.31
C PRO A 24 -13.09 -6.10 16.17
N LEU A 25 -11.96 -6.70 15.79
CA LEU A 25 -11.91 -7.71 14.72
C LEU A 25 -12.79 -8.92 15.00
N SER A 26 -13.01 -9.27 16.28
CA SER A 26 -13.88 -10.37 16.70
C SER A 26 -15.31 -10.29 16.15
N ARG A 27 -15.80 -9.07 15.84
CA ARG A 27 -17.11 -8.88 15.18
C ARG A 27 -17.10 -9.22 13.69
N TYR A 28 -15.92 -9.22 13.06
CA TYR A 28 -15.72 -9.46 11.63
C TYR A 28 -15.07 -10.80 11.32
N LEU A 29 -14.42 -11.45 12.31
CA LEU A 29 -13.79 -12.76 12.12
C LEU A 29 -14.72 -13.81 11.46
N PRO A 30 -16.01 -13.95 11.86
CA PRO A 30 -16.91 -14.91 11.22
C PRO A 30 -17.20 -14.61 9.74
N ASN A 31 -16.88 -13.38 9.31
CA ASN A 31 -17.20 -12.83 8.01
C ASN A 31 -15.96 -12.69 7.11
N LEU A 32 -14.76 -13.06 7.59
CA LEU A 32 -13.55 -13.05 6.78
C LEU A 32 -13.59 -14.21 5.77
N VAL A 33 -13.45 -13.88 4.49
CA VAL A 33 -13.47 -14.84 3.40
C VAL A 33 -12.19 -14.74 2.60
N TYR A 34 -11.59 -15.89 2.30
CA TYR A 34 -10.46 -15.99 1.38
C TYR A 34 -10.95 -16.54 0.03
N LEU A 35 -10.76 -15.78 -1.03
CA LEU A 35 -11.16 -16.18 -2.38
C LEU A 35 -10.17 -15.64 -3.40
N GLN A 36 -9.78 -16.48 -4.37
CA GLN A 36 -8.92 -16.08 -5.51
C GLN A 36 -7.63 -15.34 -5.09
N GLY A 37 -7.01 -15.76 -4.00
CA GLY A 37 -5.77 -15.12 -3.55
C GLY A 37 -5.97 -13.78 -2.84
N ALA A 38 -7.18 -13.46 -2.38
CA ALA A 38 -7.48 -12.23 -1.66
C ALA A 38 -8.39 -12.46 -0.45
N TRP A 39 -8.27 -11.58 0.54
CA TRP A 39 -9.04 -11.55 1.77
C TRP A 39 -10.12 -10.47 1.71
N TYR A 40 -11.33 -10.82 2.11
CA TYR A 40 -12.52 -9.97 2.04
C TYR A 40 -13.32 -10.01 3.33
N ILE A 41 -14.17 -9.00 3.58
CA ILE A 41 -15.22 -9.04 4.62
C ILE A 41 -16.60 -9.26 3.99
N SER A 42 -17.15 -10.46 4.15
CA SER A 42 -18.53 -10.78 3.80
C SER A 42 -19.52 -10.02 4.68
N ARG A 43 -20.52 -9.36 4.10
CA ARG A 43 -21.68 -8.90 4.88
C ARG A 43 -22.75 -9.98 4.80
N GLY A 44 -22.83 -10.85 5.80
CA GLY A 44 -23.99 -11.70 6.11
C GLY A 44 -24.52 -12.58 4.98
N ALA A 45 -24.28 -13.90 5.09
CA ALA A 45 -25.07 -14.99 4.51
C ALA A 45 -25.80 -14.70 3.17
N ASN A 46 -25.06 -14.52 2.08
CA ASN A 46 -25.44 -14.92 0.71
C ASN A 46 -24.28 -14.53 -0.25
N LEU A 47 -23.14 -15.21 -0.10
CA LEU A 47 -22.14 -15.28 -1.17
C LEU A 47 -22.71 -16.19 -2.28
N MET A 48 -23.72 -15.69 -3.01
CA MET A 48 -24.13 -16.31 -4.27
C MET A 48 -22.87 -16.39 -5.14
N GLN A 49 -22.52 -17.61 -5.55
CA GLN A 49 -21.40 -17.89 -6.45
C GLN A 49 -21.60 -17.10 -7.75
N GLY A 50 -20.91 -15.95 -7.85
CA GLY A 50 -20.75 -15.25 -9.12
C GLY A 50 -19.92 -16.13 -10.05
N THR A 51 -20.56 -16.70 -11.06
CA THR A 51 -20.00 -17.62 -12.05
C THR A 51 -19.09 -16.94 -13.09
N SER A 52 -18.67 -15.69 -12.87
CA SER A 52 -17.74 -14.98 -13.77
C SER A 52 -16.35 -14.86 -13.16
N PRO A 53 -15.30 -15.38 -13.84
CA PRO A 53 -13.92 -15.08 -13.50
C PRO A 53 -13.67 -13.58 -13.70
N GLY A 54 -13.33 -12.85 -12.63
CA GLY A 54 -12.73 -11.53 -12.75
C GLY A 54 -13.39 -10.37 -11.98
N VAL A 55 -14.60 -10.51 -11.44
CA VAL A 55 -15.18 -9.45 -10.59
C VAL A 55 -16.02 -10.02 -9.45
N PRO A 56 -15.42 -10.38 -8.30
CA PRO A 56 -16.19 -10.80 -7.15
C PRO A 56 -16.49 -9.58 -6.25
N PHE A 57 -17.78 -9.26 -6.17
CA PHE A 57 -18.45 -8.48 -5.11
C PHE A 57 -18.24 -6.96 -5.09
N GLN A 58 -19.17 -6.22 -5.71
CA GLN A 58 -19.24 -4.74 -5.66
C GLN A 58 -19.44 -4.16 -4.23
N HIS A 59 -19.73 -4.98 -3.22
CA HIS A 59 -20.06 -4.53 -1.87
C HIS A 59 -19.24 -5.18 -0.75
N THR A 60 -18.22 -5.96 -1.11
CA THR A 60 -17.40 -6.68 -0.12
C THR A 60 -16.02 -6.04 -0.06
N PRO A 61 -15.67 -5.36 1.04
CA PRO A 61 -14.37 -4.69 1.15
C PRO A 61 -13.23 -5.70 0.99
N LEU A 62 -12.38 -5.45 -0.02
CA LEU A 62 -11.10 -6.12 -0.18
C LEU A 62 -10.15 -5.62 0.91
N LEU A 63 -9.65 -6.54 1.72
CA LEU A 63 -8.74 -6.23 2.82
C LEU A 63 -7.29 -6.35 2.38
N ASP A 64 -6.93 -7.47 1.75
CA ASP A 64 -5.56 -7.73 1.33
C ASP A 64 -5.44 -8.82 0.27
N TYR A 65 -4.33 -8.81 -0.45
CA TYR A 65 -3.94 -9.89 -1.34
C TYR A 65 -2.99 -10.86 -0.63
N SER A 66 -3.20 -12.13 -0.91
CA SER A 66 -2.24 -13.18 -0.59
C SER A 66 -0.93 -12.90 -1.29
N SER A 67 0.15 -13.01 -0.53
CA SER A 67 1.50 -13.04 -1.11
C SER A 67 1.82 -14.39 -1.78
N CYS A 68 0.97 -15.40 -1.60
CA CYS A 68 1.16 -16.73 -2.19
C CYS A 68 1.11 -16.61 -3.72
N GLY A 69 2.20 -16.97 -4.39
CA GLY A 69 2.32 -16.87 -5.85
C GLY A 69 2.88 -15.55 -6.38
N THR A 70 3.23 -14.59 -5.51
CA THR A 70 3.99 -13.41 -5.96
C THR A 70 5.38 -13.82 -6.43
N GLN A 71 5.78 -13.36 -7.63
CA GLN A 71 7.13 -13.57 -8.13
C GLN A 71 8.07 -12.49 -7.56
N GLY A 72 9.08 -12.91 -6.80
CA GLY A 72 10.17 -12.05 -6.32
C GLY A 72 10.24 -11.90 -4.79
N THR A 73 11.17 -11.06 -4.35
CA THR A 73 11.37 -10.79 -2.92
C THR A 73 10.35 -9.78 -2.43
N ILE A 74 9.45 -10.21 -1.55
CA ILE A 74 8.63 -9.30 -0.76
C ILE A 74 9.48 -8.75 0.37
N VAL A 75 9.53 -7.43 0.49
CA VAL A 75 10.14 -6.75 1.63
C VAL A 75 9.03 -6.49 2.64
N PRO A 76 9.06 -7.12 3.82
CA PRO A 76 8.08 -6.84 4.85
C PRO A 76 8.17 -5.36 5.24
N GLN A 77 7.07 -4.65 5.12
CA GLN A 77 6.96 -3.31 5.70
C GLN A 77 6.31 -3.44 7.07
N LYS A 78 6.72 -2.56 7.99
CA LYS A 78 5.99 -2.39 9.24
C LYS A 78 5.06 -1.22 9.08
N ARG A 79 3.83 -1.37 9.56
CA ARG A 79 2.89 -0.26 9.70
C ARG A 79 3.61 0.89 10.43
N TRP A 80 3.48 2.09 9.90
CA TRP A 80 3.96 3.26 10.62
C TRP A 80 3.11 3.45 11.88
N ASN A 81 3.77 3.51 13.03
CA ASN A 81 3.14 3.84 14.28
C ASN A 81 3.65 5.22 14.71
N PRO A 82 2.78 6.22 14.88
CA PRO A 82 3.19 7.49 15.45
C PRO A 82 3.77 7.29 16.85
N ALA A 83 4.86 7.99 17.15
CA ALA A 83 5.54 7.90 18.44
C ALA A 83 4.93 8.85 19.48
N GLU A 84 4.44 10.00 19.02
CA GLU A 84 3.91 11.07 19.88
C GLU A 84 2.39 10.99 19.98
N ASP A 85 1.83 11.27 21.17
CA ASP A 85 0.39 11.25 21.42
C ASP A 85 -0.40 12.23 20.54
N VAL A 86 0.22 13.35 20.15
CA VAL A 86 -0.38 14.31 19.22
C VAL A 86 -0.57 13.69 17.84
N ASP A 87 0.41 12.91 17.39
CA ASP A 87 0.37 12.23 16.10
C ASP A 87 -0.58 11.02 16.15
N VAL A 88 -0.67 10.32 17.28
CA VAL A 88 -1.68 9.26 17.50
C VAL A 88 -3.09 9.84 17.35
N ARG A 89 -3.39 10.93 18.05
CA ARG A 89 -4.69 11.59 17.98
C ARG A 89 -5.03 12.04 16.57
N ARG A 90 -4.06 12.63 15.87
CA ARG A 90 -4.25 13.16 14.51
C ARG A 90 -4.40 12.07 13.46
N HIS A 91 -3.56 11.03 13.50
CA HIS A 91 -3.39 10.09 12.39
C HIS A 91 -4.05 8.73 12.61
N VAL A 92 -4.50 8.44 13.83
CA VAL A 92 -5.09 7.14 14.19
C VAL A 92 -6.49 7.35 14.79
N GLU A 93 -6.62 8.09 15.88
CA GLU A 93 -7.89 8.19 16.60
C GLU A 93 -8.88 9.13 15.90
N GLY A 94 -8.43 10.30 15.47
CA GLY A 94 -9.26 11.27 14.75
C GLY A 94 -9.33 11.04 13.23
N ALA A 95 -8.52 10.15 12.68
CA ALA A 95 -8.42 9.95 11.24
C ALA A 95 -9.51 9.02 10.69
N ILE A 96 -10.04 9.33 9.50
CA ILE A 96 -10.87 8.40 8.73
C ILE A 96 -9.94 7.57 7.85
N LEU A 97 -9.59 6.38 8.31
CA LEU A 97 -8.75 5.46 7.53
C LEU A 97 -9.48 5.01 6.26
N GLN A 98 -8.76 4.99 5.15
CA GLN A 98 -9.24 4.47 3.88
C GLN A 98 -8.83 2.99 3.73
N LEU A 99 -9.56 2.27 2.89
CA LEU A 99 -9.17 0.92 2.47
C LEU A 99 -7.80 0.96 1.78
N PRO A 100 -6.98 -0.10 1.90
CA PRO A 100 -5.71 -0.16 1.19
C PRO A 100 -5.90 -0.04 -0.32
N ILE A 101 -4.97 0.69 -0.96
CA ILE A 101 -4.96 0.83 -2.42
C ILE A 101 -4.01 -0.21 -3.01
N TYR A 102 -4.55 -1.07 -3.86
CA TYR A 102 -3.80 -2.05 -4.62
C TYR A 102 -3.69 -1.63 -6.08
N PHE A 103 -2.48 -1.68 -6.64
CA PHE A 103 -2.28 -1.52 -8.08
C PHE A 103 -2.40 -2.90 -8.73
N VAL A 104 -3.54 -3.15 -9.36
CA VAL A 104 -3.87 -4.43 -9.98
C VAL A 104 -3.70 -4.30 -11.49
N ASN A 105 -3.02 -5.24 -12.13
CA ASN A 105 -2.92 -5.28 -13.58
C ASN A 105 -4.20 -5.83 -14.21
N SER A 106 -4.42 -5.58 -15.50
CA SER A 106 -5.57 -6.10 -16.27
C SER A 106 -5.65 -7.63 -16.28
N ASN A 107 -4.52 -8.32 -16.06
CA ASN A 107 -4.45 -9.77 -15.92
C ASN A 107 -4.69 -10.28 -14.48
N GLY A 108 -5.06 -9.40 -13.54
CA GLY A 108 -5.30 -9.72 -12.13
C GLY A 108 -4.07 -9.79 -11.24
N SER A 109 -2.84 -9.69 -11.79
CA SER A 109 -1.62 -9.67 -10.98
C SER A 109 -1.47 -8.35 -10.20
N ILE A 110 -0.76 -8.40 -9.07
CA ILE A 110 -0.60 -7.25 -8.17
C ILE A 110 0.79 -6.63 -8.30
N GLY A 111 0.80 -5.30 -8.39
CA GLY A 111 2.00 -4.48 -8.51
C GLY A 111 2.47 -4.31 -9.95
N LEU A 112 3.29 -3.28 -10.18
CA LEU A 112 3.91 -3.00 -11.46
C LEU A 112 5.42 -2.87 -11.30
N PRO A 113 6.22 -3.22 -12.32
CA PRO A 113 7.65 -2.95 -12.32
C PRO A 113 7.92 -1.46 -12.15
N LEU A 114 8.81 -1.10 -11.23
CA LEU A 114 9.16 0.31 -10.98
C LEU A 114 9.62 1.03 -12.26
N SER A 115 10.37 0.35 -13.13
CA SER A 115 10.80 0.88 -14.43
C SER A 115 9.63 1.36 -15.28
N ASP A 116 8.53 0.62 -15.26
CA ASP A 116 7.37 0.86 -16.12
C ASP A 116 6.57 2.04 -15.58
N ILE A 117 6.39 2.08 -14.25
CA ILE A 117 5.80 3.23 -13.55
C ILE A 117 6.59 4.52 -13.86
N LEU A 118 7.91 4.48 -13.80
CA LEU A 118 8.77 5.65 -14.05
C LEU A 118 8.74 6.10 -15.52
N ARG A 119 8.45 5.20 -16.46
CA ARG A 119 8.24 5.51 -17.87
C ARG A 119 6.81 5.98 -18.18
N GLY A 120 5.92 5.98 -17.19
CA GLY A 120 4.51 6.28 -17.38
C GLY A 120 3.75 5.18 -18.12
N CYS A 121 4.25 3.95 -18.12
CA CYS A 121 3.58 2.80 -18.70
C CYS A 121 2.55 2.26 -17.68
N ASP A 122 1.32 2.78 -17.78
CA ASP A 122 0.18 2.44 -16.93
C ASP A 122 -0.96 1.75 -17.70
N ARG A 123 -0.71 1.32 -18.94
CA ARG A 123 -1.71 0.70 -19.82
C ARG A 123 -2.33 -0.56 -19.24
N ASP A 124 -1.56 -1.30 -18.46
CA ASP A 124 -2.00 -2.53 -17.83
C ASP A 124 -2.62 -2.28 -16.45
N LEU A 125 -2.64 -1.05 -15.93
CA LEU A 125 -3.25 -0.76 -14.63
C LEU A 125 -4.77 -0.79 -14.75
N HIS A 126 -5.38 -1.76 -14.07
CA HIS A 126 -6.83 -1.86 -13.95
C HIS A 126 -7.38 -0.59 -13.28
N ASN A 127 -8.45 -0.02 -13.84
CA ASN A 127 -9.04 1.25 -13.40
C ASN A 127 -8.04 2.43 -13.35
N ALA A 128 -7.04 2.47 -14.23
CA ALA A 128 -6.05 3.56 -14.29
C ALA A 128 -6.64 4.97 -14.21
N ASN A 129 -7.79 5.19 -14.87
CA ASN A 129 -8.47 6.48 -14.96
C ASN A 129 -9.48 6.76 -13.84
N SER A 130 -9.77 5.80 -12.95
CA SER A 130 -10.64 6.06 -11.80
C SER A 130 -9.93 6.93 -10.78
N PHE A 131 -10.68 7.72 -10.02
CA PHE A 131 -10.13 8.47 -8.89
C PHE A 131 -9.58 7.55 -7.81
N ALA A 132 -8.41 7.91 -7.27
CA ALA A 132 -7.84 7.21 -6.13
C ALA A 132 -8.57 7.63 -4.84
N THR A 133 -8.91 6.66 -4.00
CA THR A 133 -9.59 6.88 -2.71
C THR A 133 -8.61 7.40 -1.66
N LEU A 134 -8.27 8.69 -1.73
CA LEU A 134 -7.21 9.31 -0.92
C LEU A 134 -7.75 10.17 0.24
N GLY A 135 -9.04 10.03 0.58
CA GLY A 135 -9.65 10.68 1.75
C GLY A 135 -9.89 12.20 1.60
N GLY A 136 -9.98 12.72 0.37
CA GLY A 136 -10.49 14.07 0.09
C GLY A 136 -9.53 15.24 0.34
N GLU A 137 -8.41 15.01 1.01
CA GLU A 137 -7.39 16.02 1.28
C GLU A 137 -6.74 16.58 -0.01
N SER A 138 -6.03 17.69 0.12
CA SER A 138 -5.25 18.29 -0.98
C SER A 138 -3.87 17.66 -1.17
N THR A 139 -3.30 17.12 -0.09
CA THR A 139 -2.03 16.42 -0.08
C THR A 139 -2.04 15.23 0.87
N THR A 140 -1.08 14.33 0.71
CA THR A 140 -0.85 13.21 1.63
C THR A 140 0.63 12.90 1.76
N HIS A 141 1.01 12.20 2.82
CA HIS A 141 2.38 11.76 3.04
C HIS A 141 2.55 10.29 2.71
N ILE A 142 3.47 10.02 1.79
CA ILE A 142 3.99 8.69 1.51
C ILE A 142 5.11 8.42 2.52
N ARG A 143 4.97 7.33 3.28
CA ARG A 143 5.95 6.88 4.28
C ARG A 143 6.52 5.53 3.84
N ILE A 144 7.85 5.37 3.88
CA ILE A 144 8.53 4.11 3.57
C ILE A 144 9.29 3.67 4.81
N ASN A 145 8.88 2.53 5.37
CA ASN A 145 9.56 1.90 6.49
C ASN A 145 10.34 0.68 5.98
N TRP A 146 11.64 0.88 5.73
CA TRP A 146 12.50 -0.16 5.21
C TRP A 146 13.38 -0.77 6.31
N PRO A 147 13.48 -2.11 6.42
CA PRO A 147 14.34 -2.76 7.41
C PRO A 147 15.80 -2.27 7.39
N GLY A 148 16.27 -1.75 8.52
CA GLY A 148 17.64 -1.22 8.66
C GLY A 148 17.86 0.16 8.04
N SER A 149 16.79 0.87 7.65
CA SER A 149 16.83 2.26 7.21
C SER A 149 16.25 3.18 8.29
N THR A 150 16.68 4.43 8.29
CA THR A 150 15.92 5.50 8.94
C THR A 150 14.58 5.68 8.23
N TYR A 151 13.62 6.22 8.98
CA TYR A 151 12.31 6.56 8.47
C TYR A 151 12.41 7.56 7.30
N TRP A 152 11.70 7.27 6.21
CA TRP A 152 11.63 8.14 5.03
C TRP A 152 10.19 8.55 4.77
N LYS A 153 9.98 9.84 4.49
CA LYS A 153 8.67 10.37 4.10
C LYS A 153 8.78 11.37 2.95
N ARG A 154 7.69 11.49 2.18
CA ARG A 154 7.52 12.50 1.14
C ARG A 154 6.06 12.89 1.00
N GLN A 155 5.79 14.19 0.98
CA GLN A 155 4.46 14.71 0.66
C GLN A 155 4.20 14.68 -0.85
N VAL A 156 2.96 14.35 -1.23
CA VAL A 156 2.49 14.35 -2.62
C VAL A 156 1.09 14.98 -2.70
N PRO A 157 0.75 15.62 -3.82
CA PRO A 157 -0.61 16.11 -4.02
C PRO A 157 -1.57 14.94 -4.23
N THR A 158 -2.81 15.12 -3.77
CA THR A 158 -3.92 14.15 -3.94
C THR A 158 -5.04 14.72 -4.80
N ARG A 159 -4.90 15.97 -5.23
CA ARG A 159 -5.76 16.64 -6.21
C ARG A 159 -4.95 17.10 -7.42
N ASP A 160 -5.59 17.17 -8.56
CA ASP A 160 -4.99 17.70 -9.77
C ASP A 160 -4.86 19.24 -9.74
N GLU A 161 -4.28 19.78 -10.81
CA GLU A 161 -4.03 21.22 -10.97
C GLU A 161 -5.15 21.91 -11.76
N THR A 162 -6.26 21.21 -12.02
CA THR A 162 -7.44 21.82 -12.65
C THR A 162 -8.07 22.84 -11.70
N ARG A 163 -8.94 23.70 -12.24
CA ARG A 163 -9.66 24.69 -11.44
C ARG A 163 -10.56 24.02 -10.41
N GLU A 164 -11.14 22.88 -10.77
CA GLU A 164 -12.05 22.07 -9.96
C GLU A 164 -11.32 21.28 -8.86
N ARG A 165 -9.98 21.16 -8.95
CA ARG A 165 -9.15 20.42 -7.99
C ARG A 165 -9.68 19.00 -7.76
N ASN A 166 -9.91 18.28 -8.85
CA ASN A 166 -10.43 16.92 -8.81
C ASN A 166 -9.43 15.99 -8.11
N PRO A 167 -9.89 14.93 -7.42
CA PRO A 167 -9.01 13.88 -6.94
C PRO A 167 -8.13 13.32 -8.07
N ILE A 168 -6.88 12.98 -7.77
CA ILE A 168 -6.01 12.38 -8.78
C ILE A 168 -6.47 10.96 -9.15
N THR A 169 -6.17 10.55 -10.38
CA THR A 169 -6.44 9.18 -10.84
C THR A 169 -5.52 8.16 -10.18
N LEU A 170 -5.90 6.88 -10.22
CA LEU A 170 -5.08 5.77 -9.73
C LEU A 170 -3.72 5.71 -10.43
N ALA A 171 -3.69 5.94 -11.75
CA ALA A 171 -2.46 6.03 -12.52
C ALA A 171 -1.55 7.18 -12.06
N ARG A 172 -2.12 8.36 -11.81
CA ARG A 172 -1.34 9.52 -11.30
C ARG A 172 -0.81 9.25 -9.90
N PHE A 173 -1.61 8.63 -9.04
CA PHE A 173 -1.15 8.22 -7.71
C PHE A 173 -0.03 7.18 -7.79
N MET A 174 -0.16 6.17 -8.66
CA MET A 174 0.89 5.17 -8.92
C MET A 174 2.22 5.82 -9.33
N ARG A 175 2.19 6.87 -10.15
CA ARG A 175 3.40 7.62 -10.53
C ARG A 175 4.02 8.36 -9.35
N HIS A 176 3.21 8.99 -8.49
CA HIS A 176 3.70 9.61 -7.25
C HIS A 176 4.40 8.60 -6.34
N ILE A 177 3.78 7.43 -6.20
CA ILE A 177 4.29 6.25 -5.53
C ILE A 177 5.65 5.81 -6.12
N GLY A 178 5.73 5.51 -7.42
CA GLY A 178 6.96 5.03 -8.06
C GLY A 178 8.10 6.04 -7.97
N THR A 179 7.80 7.33 -8.20
CA THR A 179 8.79 8.40 -8.04
C THR A 179 9.31 8.49 -6.59
N SER A 180 8.45 8.21 -5.60
CA SER A 180 8.87 8.21 -4.19
C SER A 180 9.79 7.04 -3.87
N VAL A 181 9.50 5.84 -4.40
CA VAL A 181 10.39 4.67 -4.28
C VAL A 181 11.74 4.92 -4.93
N ASP A 182 11.75 5.46 -6.15
CA ASP A 182 12.99 5.76 -6.87
C ASP A 182 13.86 6.77 -6.10
N LYS A 183 13.24 7.85 -5.58
CA LYS A 183 13.93 8.81 -4.71
C LYS A 183 14.49 8.16 -3.45
N PHE A 184 13.70 7.31 -2.79
CA PHE A 184 14.14 6.57 -1.62
C PHE A 184 15.38 5.70 -1.93
N PHE A 185 15.37 4.94 -3.02
CA PHE A 185 16.53 4.12 -3.40
C PHE A 185 17.75 4.93 -3.81
N LYS A 186 17.56 6.08 -4.44
CA LYS A 186 18.66 7.00 -4.78
C LYS A 186 19.35 7.54 -3.52
N VAL A 187 18.58 8.02 -2.53
CA VAL A 187 19.10 8.48 -1.23
C VAL A 187 19.82 7.34 -0.52
N ARG A 188 19.24 6.14 -0.49
CA ARG A 188 19.89 5.01 0.17
C ARG A 188 21.19 4.57 -0.53
N SER A 189 21.21 4.63 -1.85
CA SER A 189 22.40 4.27 -2.63
C SER A 189 23.54 5.26 -2.38
N SER A 190 23.24 6.55 -2.24
CA SER A 190 24.25 7.55 -1.88
C SER A 190 24.72 7.38 -0.43
N GLU A 191 23.82 7.14 0.52
CA GLU A 191 24.17 6.85 1.92
C GLU A 191 25.04 5.60 2.07
N SER A 192 24.71 4.53 1.34
CA SER A 192 25.48 3.28 1.34
C SER A 192 26.89 3.51 0.80
N ARG A 193 27.03 4.31 -0.26
CA ARG A 193 28.34 4.72 -0.82
C ARG A 193 29.12 5.61 0.13
N LEU A 194 28.47 6.52 0.85
CA LEU A 194 29.11 7.36 1.87
C LEU A 194 29.60 6.52 3.05
N ARG A 195 28.83 5.51 3.48
CA ARG A 195 29.25 4.55 4.51
C ARG A 195 30.44 3.69 4.05
N HIS A 196 30.43 3.20 2.80
CA HIS A 196 31.56 2.46 2.22
C HIS A 196 32.80 3.35 1.97
N ARG A 197 32.63 4.66 1.73
CA ARG A 197 33.75 5.60 1.64
C ARG A 197 34.39 5.91 2.99
N ARG A 198 33.67 5.73 4.11
CA ARG A 198 34.22 5.86 5.46
C ARG A 198 34.88 4.58 5.98
N HIS A 199 34.60 3.43 5.37
CA HIS A 199 35.19 2.15 5.71
C HIS A 199 35.57 1.39 4.44
N LEU A 200 36.83 1.51 4.05
CA LEU A 200 37.40 0.89 2.86
C LEU A 200 37.56 -0.63 3.07
N VAL A 201 36.58 -1.44 2.66
CA VAL A 201 36.72 -2.87 2.26
C VAL A 201 35.59 -3.23 1.26
N ILE A 202 35.92 -3.96 0.18
CA ILE A 202 35.11 -4.36 -1.00
C ILE A 202 34.93 -5.91 -0.98
N PRO A 203 34.04 -6.57 -1.77
CA PRO A 203 32.57 -6.48 -1.96
C PRO A 203 31.85 -7.85 -1.77
N SER A 204 30.50 -7.90 -1.82
CA SER A 204 29.80 -9.04 -2.46
C SER A 204 28.32 -8.75 -2.78
N SER A 205 27.86 -9.40 -3.84
CA SER A 205 26.65 -9.26 -4.66
C SER A 205 25.31 -9.66 -4.00
N ARG A 206 24.20 -9.03 -4.41
CA ARG A 206 23.24 -9.55 -5.42
C ARG A 206 21.99 -8.65 -5.53
N SER A 207 21.52 -8.58 -6.77
CA SER A 207 20.29 -7.94 -7.23
C SER A 207 19.04 -8.47 -6.51
N ALA A 208 18.24 -7.57 -5.95
CA ALA A 208 16.83 -7.83 -5.63
C ALA A 208 16.00 -6.65 -6.18
N ARG A 209 15.03 -6.95 -7.05
CA ARG A 209 14.02 -6.00 -7.51
C ARG A 209 12.85 -6.02 -6.51
N PRO A 210 12.54 -4.91 -5.83
CA PRO A 210 11.45 -4.89 -4.87
C PRO A 210 10.16 -4.34 -5.48
N THR A 211 9.05 -5.04 -5.24
CA THR A 211 7.69 -4.55 -5.42
C THR A 211 7.22 -3.94 -4.09
N ALA A 212 6.74 -2.69 -4.10
CA ALA A 212 6.36 -1.92 -2.91
C ALA A 212 4.84 -1.74 -2.80
N MET A 213 4.30 -1.90 -1.59
CA MET A 213 2.88 -1.73 -1.22
C MET A 213 2.75 -0.62 -0.15
N TRP A 214 1.63 0.09 -0.13
CA TRP A 214 1.50 1.44 0.43
C TRP A 214 0.46 1.56 1.54
N GLN A 215 0.78 2.36 2.56
CA GLN A 215 -0.17 2.74 3.61
C GLN A 215 -0.19 4.26 3.78
N GLN A 216 -1.39 4.84 3.80
CA GLN A 216 -1.65 6.26 3.89
C GLN A 216 -1.92 6.66 5.34
N THR A 217 -1.33 7.78 5.79
CA THR A 217 -1.75 8.49 7.01
C THR A 217 -1.74 10.00 6.80
N HIS A 218 -2.78 10.69 7.30
CA HIS A 218 -3.19 12.05 6.93
C HIS A 218 -2.55 13.14 7.79
N ASP A 219 -1.76 14.05 7.21
CA ASP A 219 -1.34 15.27 7.90
C ASP A 219 -2.35 16.38 7.57
N GLY A 220 -3.13 16.80 8.57
CA GLY A 220 -4.08 17.92 8.46
C GLY A 220 -3.44 19.30 8.38
#